data_AF-A0A242CEZ5-F1
#
_entry.id   AF-A0A242CEZ5-F1
#
_cell.length_a   1.000
_cell.length_b   1.000
_cell.length_c   1.000
_cell.angle_alpha   90.00
_cell.angle_beta   90.00
_cell.angle_gamma   90.00
#
_symmetry.space_group_name_H-M   'P 1'
#
loop_
_entity.id
_entity.type
_entity.pdbx_description
1 polymer ?
#
loop_
_entity_poly.entity_id
_entity_poly.type
_entity_poly.pdbx_seq_one_letter_code
_entity_poly.pdbx_strand_id
1 'polypeptide(L)'
;MSIITTIEEFWEVIDEIRIERELNWSDIAGSNAKLAASKKWNPTLACIFKMQKKLDINLMNTIAYDVLESASFVNKDPESPKKMELIYQWIQSEHWMEDEETVQKVQELATTII
;
A
#
# COMPACT_ATOMS: atom_id res chain seq x y z
N MET A 1 9.25 19.96 -11.97
CA MET A 1 8.96 19.27 -10.71
C MET A 1 8.38 17.92 -11.09
N SER A 2 9.22 16.89 -11.09
CA SER A 2 8.81 15.54 -11.51
C SER A 2 8.03 14.89 -10.37
N ILE A 3 6.84 14.39 -10.66
CA ILE A 3 6.06 13.58 -9.72
C ILE A 3 6.66 12.19 -9.77
N ILE A 4 7.02 11.64 -8.61
CA ILE A 4 7.46 10.24 -8.53
C ILE A 4 6.20 9.39 -8.38
N THR A 5 6.03 8.47 -9.31
CA THR A 5 4.88 7.58 -9.42
C THR A 5 5.28 6.12 -9.27
N THR A 6 6.55 5.79 -9.47
CA THR A 6 7.07 4.42 -9.39
C THR A 6 8.25 4.30 -8.42
N ILE A 7 8.54 3.06 -8.00
CA ILE A 7 9.73 2.76 -7.18
C ILE A 7 11.06 2.99 -7.92
N GLU A 8 11.05 2.85 -9.24
CA GLU A 8 12.22 3.08 -10.09
C GLU A 8 12.57 4.57 -10.12
N GLU A 9 11.57 5.43 -10.36
CA GLU A 9 11.70 6.90 -10.29
C GLU A 9 12.14 7.36 -8.89
N PHE A 10 11.62 6.71 -7.83
CA PHE A 10 12.08 6.98 -6.46
C PHE A 10 13.59 6.74 -6.33
N TRP A 11 14.07 5.58 -6.77
CA TRP A 11 15.49 5.27 -6.66
C TRP A 11 16.37 6.08 -7.61
N GLU A 12 15.86 6.52 -8.75
CA GLU A 12 16.57 7.46 -9.63
C GLU A 12 16.85 8.78 -8.92
N VAL A 13 15.84 9.39 -8.29
CA VAL A 13 16.01 10.63 -7.54
C VAL A 13 16.98 10.44 -6.36
N ILE A 14 16.88 9.32 -5.63
CA ILE A 14 17.83 9.04 -4.55
C ILE A 14 19.25 8.84 -5.08
N ASP A 15 19.42 8.17 -6.22
CA ASP A 15 20.74 7.92 -6.83
C ASP A 15 21.37 9.22 -7.34
N GLU A 16 20.60 10.12 -7.94
CA GLU A 16 21.07 11.47 -8.33
C GLU A 16 21.62 12.24 -7.13
N ILE A 17 20.84 12.32 -6.04
CA ILE A 17 21.25 13.00 -4.81
C ILE A 17 22.47 12.31 -4.19
N ARG A 18 22.51 10.97 -4.23
CA ARG A 18 23.64 10.18 -3.73
C ARG A 18 24.92 10.50 -4.50
N ILE A 19 24.85 10.58 -5.83
CA ILE A 19 25.99 10.90 -6.69
C ILE A 19 26.45 12.34 -6.45
N GLU A 20 25.52 13.30 -6.42
CA GLU A 20 25.81 14.72 -6.17
C GLU A 20 26.52 14.94 -4.84
N ARG A 21 26.16 14.16 -3.82
CA ARG A 21 26.69 14.28 -2.46
C ARG A 21 27.79 13.26 -2.13
N GLU A 22 28.25 12.50 -3.11
CA GLU A 22 29.29 11.47 -2.96
C GLU A 22 29.01 10.44 -1.83
N LEU A 23 27.73 10.09 -1.65
CA LEU A 23 27.30 9.17 -0.60
C LEU A 23 27.34 7.71 -1.06
N ASN A 24 27.49 6.79 -0.10
CA ASN A 24 27.35 5.36 -0.37
C ASN A 24 25.92 4.89 -0.10
N TRP A 25 25.51 3.82 -0.79
CA TRP A 25 24.22 3.17 -0.54
C TRP A 25 24.07 2.67 0.90
N SER A 26 25.17 2.34 1.59
CA SER A 26 25.17 2.01 3.02
C SER A 26 24.73 3.16 3.90
N ASP A 27 25.10 4.38 3.54
CA ASP A 27 24.81 5.58 4.34
C ASP A 27 23.31 5.91 4.28
N ILE A 28 22.71 5.64 3.13
CA ILE A 28 21.28 5.87 2.85
C ILE A 28 20.43 4.71 3.36
N ALA A 29 20.68 3.49 2.88
CA ALA A 29 19.82 2.31 3.04
C ALA A 29 20.30 1.29 4.10
N GLY A 30 21.48 1.49 4.70
CA GLY A 30 22.02 0.60 5.73
C GLY A 30 22.21 -0.84 5.22
N SER A 31 21.64 -1.81 5.93
CA SER A 31 21.70 -3.23 5.55
C SER A 31 21.07 -3.54 4.19
N ASN A 32 20.19 -2.66 3.69
CA ASN A 32 19.51 -2.84 2.41
C ASN A 32 20.28 -2.23 1.22
N ALA A 33 21.53 -1.77 1.43
CA ALA A 33 22.33 -1.09 0.41
C ALA A 33 22.40 -1.84 -0.94
N LYS A 34 22.55 -3.16 -0.93
CA LYS A 34 22.60 -3.97 -2.18
C LYS A 34 21.26 -3.97 -2.92
N LEU A 35 20.14 -3.97 -2.19
CA LEU A 35 18.80 -3.94 -2.77
C LEU A 35 18.41 -2.53 -3.23
N ALA A 36 18.89 -1.50 -2.54
CA ALA A 36 18.77 -0.11 -2.97
C ALA A 36 19.58 0.15 -4.25
N ALA A 37 20.82 -0.34 -4.32
CA ALA A 37 21.67 -0.22 -5.51
C ALA A 37 21.10 -0.92 -6.75
N SER A 38 20.30 -1.98 -6.56
CA SER A 38 19.61 -2.64 -7.67
C SER A 38 18.29 -1.97 -8.07
N LYS A 39 17.88 -0.90 -7.38
CA LYS A 39 16.62 -0.16 -7.55
C LYS A 39 15.35 -1.02 -7.42
N LYS A 40 15.46 -2.23 -6.85
CA LYS A 40 14.35 -3.20 -6.72
C LYS A 40 13.76 -3.24 -5.32
N TRP A 41 14.38 -2.59 -4.36
CA TRP A 41 13.86 -2.56 -3.00
C TRP A 41 12.63 -1.66 -2.92
N ASN A 42 11.51 -2.15 -2.37
CA ASN A 42 10.40 -1.29 -1.98
C ASN A 42 10.52 -0.94 -0.49
N PRO A 43 11.04 0.24 -0.11
CA PRO A 43 11.22 0.61 1.28
C PRO A 43 9.88 0.97 1.92
N THR A 44 9.71 0.63 3.20
CA THR A 44 8.55 1.09 3.96
C THR A 44 8.54 2.61 4.09
N LEU A 45 7.37 3.21 4.32
CA LEU A 45 7.24 4.64 4.61
C LEU A 45 8.20 5.11 5.72
N ALA A 46 8.33 4.33 6.79
CA ALA A 46 9.26 4.63 7.89
C ALA A 46 10.73 4.65 7.44
N CYS A 47 11.12 3.77 6.51
CA CYS A 47 12.43 3.79 5.88
C CYS A 47 12.61 5.04 5.00
N ILE A 48 11.60 5.42 4.21
CA ILE A 48 11.64 6.62 3.36
C ILE A 48 11.81 7.87 4.23
N PHE A 49 11.04 8.03 5.31
CA PHE A 49 11.20 9.17 6.24
C PHE A 49 12.59 9.23 6.87
N LYS A 50 13.17 8.08 7.23
CA LYS A 50 14.54 8.02 7.76
C LYS A 50 15.57 8.44 6.71
N MET A 51 15.40 8.02 5.45
CA MET A 51 16.27 8.43 4.34
C MET A 51 16.16 9.92 4.08
N GLN A 52 14.93 10.46 4.02
CA GLN A 52 14.69 11.90 3.87
C GLN A 52 15.41 12.72 4.92
N LYS A 53 15.33 12.32 6.19
CA LYS A 53 16.03 13.00 7.28
C LYS A 53 17.56 12.92 7.13
N LYS A 54 18.09 11.78 6.70
CA LYS A 54 19.54 11.61 6.46
C LYS A 54 20.05 12.43 5.28
N LEU A 55 19.25 12.50 4.22
CA LEU A 55 19.55 13.22 3.00
C LEU A 55 19.15 14.70 3.09
N ASP A 56 18.54 15.15 4.18
CA ASP A 56 17.99 16.51 4.32
C ASP A 56 17.16 16.92 3.09
N ILE A 57 16.29 16.00 2.64
CA ILE A 57 15.41 16.22 1.49
C ILE A 57 13.95 16.04 1.90
N ASN A 58 13.09 16.79 1.23
CA ASN A 58 11.65 16.70 1.40
C ASN A 58 11.03 16.10 0.12
N LEU A 59 10.64 14.83 0.20
CA LEU A 59 9.91 14.11 -0.87
C LEU A 59 8.39 14.11 -0.60
N MET A 60 7.81 15.16 0.00
CA MET A 60 6.37 15.22 0.34
C MET A 60 5.44 15.19 -0.88
N ASN A 61 5.94 15.40 -2.09
CA ASN A 61 5.16 15.33 -3.33
C ASN A 61 5.28 13.99 -4.06
N THR A 62 5.87 12.99 -3.41
CA THR A 62 6.52 11.84 -4.06
C THR A 62 5.93 10.50 -3.62
N ILE A 63 5.19 10.48 -2.51
CA ILE A 63 4.59 9.26 -1.96
C ILE A 63 3.06 9.37 -2.10
N ALA A 64 2.60 9.67 -3.30
CA ALA A 64 1.18 9.93 -3.54
C ALA A 64 0.41 8.73 -4.11
N TYR A 65 1.05 7.63 -4.55
CA TYR A 65 0.31 6.62 -5.32
C TYR A 65 0.43 5.15 -4.88
N ASP A 66 1.60 4.63 -4.48
CA ASP A 66 1.72 3.16 -4.29
C ASP A 66 1.50 2.61 -2.86
N VAL A 67 1.38 3.48 -1.84
CA VAL A 67 1.09 3.00 -0.48
C VAL A 67 -0.40 2.69 -0.28
N LEU A 68 -1.27 3.13 -1.20
CA LEU A 68 -2.69 2.77 -1.19
C LEU A 68 -2.97 1.40 -1.82
N GLU A 69 -2.14 0.92 -2.77
CA GLU A 69 -2.33 -0.41 -3.38
C GLU A 69 -1.68 -1.55 -2.59
N SER A 70 -0.60 -1.28 -1.85
CA SER A 70 0.09 -2.31 -1.06
C SER A 70 -0.56 -2.61 0.30
N ALA A 71 -1.62 -1.89 0.67
CA ALA A 71 -2.41 -2.17 1.87
C ALA A 71 -3.44 -3.30 1.70
N SER A 72 -3.56 -3.93 0.52
CA SER A 72 -4.40 -5.12 0.40
C SER A 72 -3.95 -6.11 -0.67
N PHE A 73 -2.87 -6.85 -0.40
CA PHE A 73 -2.91 -8.30 -0.67
C PHE A 73 -3.78 -8.97 0.40
N VAL A 74 -5.02 -8.49 0.55
CA VAL A 74 -6.08 -9.32 1.12
C VAL A 74 -6.35 -10.31 0.00
N ASN A 75 -6.26 -11.59 0.32
CA ASN A 75 -6.71 -12.67 -0.54
C ASN A 75 -8.24 -12.56 -0.62
N LYS A 76 -8.74 -11.49 -1.27
CA LYS A 76 -10.15 -11.20 -1.40
C LYS A 76 -10.70 -12.32 -2.23
N ASP A 77 -11.61 -13.10 -1.64
CA ASP A 77 -12.39 -14.07 -2.38
C ASP A 77 -12.87 -13.39 -3.68
N PRO A 78 -12.55 -13.92 -4.87
CA PRO A 78 -12.93 -13.31 -6.14
C PRO A 78 -14.45 -13.13 -6.29
N GLU A 79 -15.26 -13.81 -5.46
CA GLU A 79 -16.71 -13.66 -5.39
C GLU A 79 -17.18 -12.59 -4.39
N SER A 80 -16.27 -11.94 -3.65
CA SER A 80 -16.58 -10.89 -2.66
C SER A 80 -17.51 -9.78 -3.20
N PRO A 81 -17.33 -9.27 -4.44
CA PRO A 81 -18.26 -8.27 -4.97
C PRO A 81 -19.70 -8.79 -5.10
N LYS A 82 -19.87 -10.04 -5.54
CA LYS A 82 -21.19 -10.67 -5.69
C LYS A 82 -21.83 -10.97 -4.33
N LYS A 83 -21.04 -11.45 -3.36
CA LYS A 83 -21.51 -11.71 -2.00
C LYS A 83 -21.94 -10.42 -1.30
N MET A 84 -21.19 -9.33 -1.50
CA MET A 84 -21.54 -8.02 -0.97
C MET A 84 -22.83 -7.46 -1.58
N GLU A 85 -23.05 -7.68 -2.89
CA GLU A 85 -24.29 -7.30 -3.57
C GLU A 85 -25.50 -8.06 -3.02
N LEU A 86 -25.37 -9.35 -2.74
CA LEU A 86 -26.43 -10.16 -2.12
C LEU A 86 -26.75 -9.69 -0.70
N ILE A 87 -25.71 -9.42 0.12
CA ILE A 87 -25.90 -8.85 1.45
C ILE A 87 -26.64 -7.51 1.37
N TYR A 88 -26.23 -6.65 0.44
CA TYR A 88 -26.88 -5.35 0.22
C TYR A 88 -28.36 -5.49 -0.14
N GLN A 89 -28.71 -6.45 -1.00
CA GLN A 89 -30.11 -6.70 -1.35
C GLN A 89 -30.93 -7.19 -0.16
N TRP A 90 -30.35 -8.03 0.71
CA TRP A 90 -31.08 -8.55 1.88
C TRP A 90 -31.27 -7.49 2.96
N ILE A 91 -30.26 -6.67 3.27
CA ILE A 91 -30.37 -5.64 4.31
C ILE A 91 -31.27 -4.44 3.91
N GLN A 92 -31.60 -4.31 2.62
CA GLN A 92 -32.55 -3.31 2.13
C GLN A 92 -34.02 -3.75 2.29
N SER A 93 -34.28 -5.01 2.65
CA SER A 93 -35.63 -5.46 2.97
C SER A 93 -36.08 -4.85 4.30
N GLU A 94 -37.31 -4.35 4.37
CA GLU A 94 -37.85 -3.56 5.49
C GLU A 94 -37.88 -4.32 6.84
N HIS A 95 -37.80 -5.66 6.80
CA HIS A 95 -37.86 -6.55 7.97
C HIS A 95 -36.68 -7.54 8.07
N TRP A 96 -35.55 -7.26 7.41
CA TRP A 96 -34.46 -8.24 7.31
C TRP A 96 -33.87 -8.68 8.67
N MET A 97 -33.95 -7.83 9.69
CA MET A 97 -33.50 -8.15 11.06
C MET A 97 -34.52 -8.96 11.87
N GLU A 98 -35.74 -9.13 11.36
CA GLU A 98 -36.81 -9.91 12.01
C GLU A 98 -36.83 -11.37 11.53
N ASP A 99 -36.15 -11.66 10.42
CA ASP A 99 -35.96 -13.00 9.90
C ASP A 99 -34.60 -13.56 10.32
N GLU A 100 -34.60 -14.37 11.37
CA GLU A 100 -33.40 -15.03 11.90
C GLU A 100 -32.63 -15.83 10.83
N GLU A 101 -33.32 -16.42 9.85
CA GLU A 101 -32.68 -17.17 8.76
C GLU A 101 -31.92 -16.24 7.81
N THR A 102 -32.49 -15.07 7.50
CA THR A 102 -31.84 -14.05 6.67
C THR A 102 -30.67 -13.40 7.39
N VAL A 103 -30.80 -13.12 8.69
CA VAL A 103 -29.71 -12.58 9.52
C VAL A 103 -28.53 -13.55 9.57
N GLN A 104 -28.78 -14.84 9.75
CA GLN A 104 -27.74 -15.85 9.79
C GLN A 104 -27.00 -15.96 8.44
N LYS A 105 -27.73 -15.95 7.31
CA LYS A 105 -27.13 -15.98 5.97
C LYS A 105 -26.26 -14.75 5.68
N VAL A 106 -26.71 -13.56 6.09
CA VAL A 106 -25.92 -12.32 5.97
C VAL A 106 -24.63 -12.42 6.76
N GLN A 107 -24.69 -12.91 8.00
CA GLN A 107 -23.52 -13.05 8.87
C GLN A 107 -22.53 -14.08 8.31
N GLU A 108 -23.00 -15.26 7.90
CA GLU A 108 -22.16 -16.31 7.31
C GLU A 108 -21.44 -15.79 6.05
N LEU A 109 -22.15 -15.11 5.15
CA LEU A 109 -21.55 -14.55 3.95
C LEU A 109 -20.55 -13.43 4.24
N ALA A 110 -20.88 -12.52 5.16
CA ALA A 110 -19.97 -11.44 5.57
C ALA A 110 -18.66 -11.99 6.17
N THR A 111 -18.72 -13.11 6.88
CA THR A 111 -17.54 -13.75 7.48
C THR A 111 -16.59 -14.34 6.43
N THR A 112 -17.09 -14.67 5.23
CA THR A 112 -16.27 -15.20 4.12
C THR A 112 -15.59 -14.13 3.26
N ILE A 113 -15.85 -12.84 3.52
CA ILE A 113 -15.33 -11.71 2.74
C ILE A 113 -14.02 -11.14 3.34
N ILE A 114 -13.62 -11.59 4.55
CA ILE A 114 -12.44 -11.12 5.29
C ILE A 114 -11.15 -11.84 4.86
#